data_AF-A0A2S2R8S8-F1
#
_entry.id   AF-A0A2S2R8S8-F1
#
_cell.length_a   1.000
_cell.length_b   1.000
_cell.length_c   1.000
_cell.angle_alpha   90.00
_cell.angle_beta   90.00
_cell.angle_gamma   90.00
#
_symmetry.space_group_name_H-M   'P 1'
#
loop_
_entity.id
_entity.type
_entity.pdbx_description
1 polymer ?
#
loop_
_entity_poly.entity_id
_entity_poly.type
_entity_poly.pdbx_seq_one_letter_code
_entity_poly.pdbx_strand_id
1 'polypeptide(L)'
;MHITIILFEILENITSDLDIDIKIPRLSNQQTNRLNHNVKTLEEYYSVSVFLSYLESLINSLESRFSQTKETPFEIGQIISIGSDKIKQMRLHMYNRKVYDLYKMVNFIMKVHYWNIIEKFTKINGEYNISYYLKDCELFPSIT
;
A
#
# COMPACT_ATOMS: atom_id res chain seq x y z
N MET A 1 -10.33 11.44 19.53
CA MET A 1 -10.23 12.92 19.63
C MET A 1 -8.80 13.42 19.91
N HIS A 2 -7.88 12.63 20.47
CA HIS A 2 -6.50 13.08 20.73
C HIS A 2 -5.60 13.19 19.49
N ILE A 3 -5.72 12.27 18.52
CA ILE A 3 -4.83 12.24 17.35
C ILE A 3 -5.07 13.44 16.42
N THR A 4 -6.32 13.86 16.24
CA THR A 4 -6.66 15.00 15.37
C THR A 4 -6.12 16.33 15.90
N ILE A 5 -6.06 16.49 17.23
CA ILE A 5 -5.42 17.64 17.89
C ILE A 5 -3.93 17.67 17.58
N ILE A 6 -3.23 16.55 17.77
CA ILE A 6 -1.79 16.44 17.48
C ILE A 6 -1.51 16.72 16.00
N LEU A 7 -2.34 16.20 15.09
CA LEU A 7 -2.21 16.47 13.66
C LEU A 7 -2.41 17.95 13.33
N PHE A 8 -3.30 18.64 14.05
CA PHE A 8 -3.50 20.07 13.89
C PHE A 8 -2.30 20.87 14.40
N GLU A 9 -1.73 20.53 15.57
CA GLU A 9 -0.50 21.17 16.08
C GLU A 9 0.68 20.99 15.09
N ILE A 10 0.82 19.80 14.50
CA ILE A 10 1.83 19.54 13.46
C ILE A 10 1.57 20.42 12.22
N LEU A 11 0.30 20.55 11.81
CA LEU A 11 -0.08 21.41 10.69
C LEU A 11 0.29 22.88 10.97
N GLU A 12 -0.02 23.39 12.16
CA GLU A 12 0.33 24.75 12.57
C GLU A 12 1.85 24.99 12.53
N ASN A 13 2.64 24.05 13.04
CA ASN A 13 4.11 24.15 12.98
C ASN A 13 4.62 24.19 11.53
N ILE A 14 4.19 23.26 10.68
CA ILE A 14 4.64 23.18 9.28
C ILE A 14 4.23 24.43 8.49
N THR A 15 3.02 24.93 8.70
CA THR A 15 2.52 26.10 7.98
C THR A 15 3.15 27.39 8.46
N SER A 16 3.45 27.49 9.76
CA SER A 16 4.26 28.57 10.33
C SER A 16 5.66 28.59 9.70
N ASP A 17 6.33 27.43 9.58
CA ASP A 17 7.65 27.32 8.95
C ASP A 17 7.64 27.71 7.46
N LEU A 18 6.50 27.54 6.79
CA LEU A 18 6.31 27.83 5.36
C LEU A 18 5.69 29.22 5.10
N ASP A 19 5.41 30.02 6.14
CA ASP A 19 4.70 31.31 6.06
C ASP A 19 3.34 31.19 5.34
N ILE A 20 2.59 30.13 5.65
CA ILE A 20 1.27 29.84 5.10
C ILE A 20 0.19 30.13 6.15
N ASP A 21 -0.71 31.06 5.84
CA ASP A 21 -1.87 31.35 6.69
C ASP A 21 -2.99 30.31 6.50
N ILE A 22 -3.35 29.61 7.58
CA ILE A 22 -4.42 28.64 7.60
C ILE A 22 -5.74 29.34 7.96
N LYS A 23 -6.76 29.19 7.10
CA LYS A 23 -8.10 29.76 7.34
C LYS A 23 -9.23 28.79 7.00
N ILE A 24 -10.35 28.93 7.72
CA ILE A 24 -11.58 28.21 7.38
C ILE A 24 -12.09 28.75 6.04
N PRO A 25 -12.24 27.92 5.00
CA PRO A 25 -12.71 28.39 3.72
C PRO A 25 -14.16 28.89 3.82
N ARG A 26 -14.48 29.93 3.04
CA ARG A 26 -15.82 30.54 3.04
C ARG A 26 -16.91 29.50 2.71
N LEU A 27 -17.96 29.46 3.51
CA LEU A 27 -19.16 28.66 3.22
C LEU A 27 -19.92 29.33 2.07
N SER A 28 -20.27 28.56 1.04
CA SER A 28 -21.12 29.03 -0.08
C SER A 28 -22.38 28.18 -0.15
N ASN A 29 -23.49 28.80 -0.57
CA ASN A 29 -24.79 28.12 -0.69
C ASN A 29 -24.79 26.98 -1.71
N GLN A 30 -23.81 26.96 -2.62
CA GLN A 30 -23.62 25.89 -3.60
C GLN A 30 -22.18 25.38 -3.50
N GLN A 31 -22.02 24.16 -3.00
CA GLN A 31 -20.78 23.38 -3.06
C GLN A 31 -21.13 21.97 -3.50
N THR A 32 -20.54 21.52 -4.60
CA THR A 32 -20.77 20.17 -5.14
C THR A 32 -19.75 19.16 -4.65
N ASN A 33 -18.54 19.63 -4.30
CA ASN A 33 -17.38 18.75 -4.08
C ASN A 33 -16.93 18.66 -2.61
N ARG A 34 -17.54 19.43 -1.70
CA ARG A 34 -17.22 19.38 -0.26
C ARG A 34 -18.45 19.68 0.59
N LEU A 35 -18.44 19.16 1.81
CA LEU A 35 -19.49 19.38 2.80
C LEU A 35 -19.29 20.73 3.51
N ASN A 36 -20.39 21.46 3.69
CA ASN A 36 -20.43 22.67 4.51
C ASN A 36 -20.52 22.27 6.00
N HIS A 37 -19.39 21.95 6.61
CA HIS A 37 -19.34 21.67 8.05
C HIS A 37 -19.62 22.95 8.85
N ASN A 38 -20.58 22.89 9.78
CA ASN A 38 -20.87 23.98 10.69
C ASN A 38 -19.93 23.91 11.92
N VAL A 39 -18.71 24.39 11.75
CA VAL A 39 -17.62 24.35 12.73
C VAL A 39 -17.16 25.76 13.10
N LYS A 40 -16.62 25.91 14.31
CA LYS A 40 -16.29 27.24 14.86
C LYS A 40 -14.79 27.49 14.91
N THR A 41 -13.97 26.44 14.96
CA THR A 41 -12.51 26.55 15.04
C THR A 41 -11.84 25.95 13.80
N LEU A 42 -10.61 26.39 13.53
CA LEU A 42 -9.77 25.82 12.47
C LEU A 42 -9.50 24.34 12.73
N GLU A 43 -9.17 24.01 13.97
CA GLU A 43 -8.92 22.64 14.39
C GLU A 43 -10.10 21.71 14.08
N GLU A 44 -11.33 22.13 14.43
CA GLU A 44 -12.55 21.37 14.13
C GLU A 44 -12.76 21.21 12.62
N TYR A 45 -12.53 22.28 11.86
CA TYR A 45 -12.65 22.25 10.40
C TYR A 45 -11.71 21.22 9.77
N TYR A 46 -10.40 21.30 10.05
CA TYR A 46 -9.42 20.38 9.47
C TYR A 46 -9.58 18.96 9.98
N SER A 47 -10.00 18.79 11.24
CA SER A 47 -10.31 17.48 11.81
C SER A 47 -11.39 16.75 11.02
N VAL A 48 -12.53 17.40 10.76
CA VAL A 48 -13.67 16.75 10.11
C VAL A 48 -13.50 16.69 8.59
N SER A 49 -12.94 17.73 7.97
CA SER A 49 -12.88 17.82 6.51
C SER A 49 -11.68 17.10 5.88
N VAL A 50 -10.60 16.87 6.64
CA VAL A 50 -9.35 16.30 6.12
C VAL A 50 -8.89 15.13 6.97
N PHE A 51 -8.63 15.35 8.26
CA PHE A 51 -7.92 14.36 9.08
C PHE A 51 -8.73 13.08 9.27
N LEU A 52 -10.01 13.17 9.62
CA LEU A 52 -10.86 12.00 9.80
C LEU A 52 -11.00 11.18 8.51
N SER A 53 -11.33 11.83 7.39
CA SER A 53 -11.45 11.13 6.10
C SER A 53 -10.15 10.45 5.69
N TYR A 54 -9.00 11.09 5.93
CA TYR A 54 -7.70 10.48 5.66
C TYR A 54 -7.41 9.31 6.60
N LEU A 55 -7.66 9.46 7.91
CA LEU A 55 -7.43 8.40 8.89
C LEU A 55 -8.32 7.17 8.62
N GLU A 56 -9.58 7.38 8.26
CA GLU A 56 -10.48 6.29 7.84
C GLU A 56 -9.95 5.58 6.59
N SER A 57 -9.53 6.34 5.58
CA SER A 57 -8.91 5.77 4.38
C SER A 57 -7.64 4.98 4.71
N LEU A 58 -6.79 5.51 5.59
CA LEU A 58 -5.56 4.85 6.03
C LEU A 58 -5.87 3.55 6.80
N ILE A 59 -6.81 3.59 7.73
CA ILE A 59 -7.27 2.40 8.47
C ILE A 59 -7.76 1.34 7.49
N ASN A 60 -8.66 1.71 6.58
CA ASN A 60 -9.18 0.79 5.57
C ASN A 60 -8.07 0.20 4.69
N SER A 61 -7.08 1.02 4.31
CA SER A 61 -5.92 0.56 3.54
C SER A 61 -5.08 -0.43 4.33
N LEU A 62 -4.86 -0.19 5.62
CA LEU A 62 -4.08 -1.07 6.49
C LEU A 62 -4.82 -2.38 6.73
N GLU A 63 -6.11 -2.32 7.04
CA GLU A 63 -6.97 -3.50 7.22
C GLU A 63 -7.01 -4.35 5.94
N SER A 64 -7.17 -3.73 4.78
CA SER A 64 -7.13 -4.42 3.49
C SER A 64 -5.77 -5.08 3.21
N ARG A 65 -4.67 -4.39 3.54
CA ARG A 65 -3.31 -4.88 3.28
C ARG A 65 -2.91 -6.03 4.20
N PHE A 66 -3.34 -5.97 5.46
CA PHE A 66 -3.03 -6.98 6.48
C PHE A 66 -4.18 -7.95 6.75
N SER A 67 -5.19 -7.98 5.88
CA SER A 67 -6.25 -8.96 5.98
C SER A 67 -5.68 -10.38 5.81
N GLN A 68 -6.33 -11.35 6.45
CA GLN A 68 -5.92 -12.75 6.37
C GLN A 68 -5.93 -13.28 4.91
N THR A 69 -6.76 -12.69 4.04
CA THR A 69 -6.81 -13.01 2.61
C THR A 69 -5.57 -12.53 1.84
N LYS A 70 -4.80 -11.57 2.38
CA LYS A 70 -3.57 -11.01 1.78
C LYS A 70 -2.28 -11.49 2.47
N GLU A 71 -2.38 -12.27 3.53
CA GLU A 71 -1.23 -12.83 4.24
C GLU A 71 -0.38 -13.74 3.34
N THR A 72 -1.02 -14.68 2.64
CA THR A 72 -0.30 -15.62 1.76
C THR A 72 0.43 -14.94 0.59
N PRO A 73 -0.16 -14.02 -0.20
CA PRO A 73 0.60 -13.28 -1.21
C PRO A 73 1.76 -12.46 -0.62
N PHE A 74 1.60 -11.89 0.57
CA PHE A 74 2.68 -11.17 1.25
C PHE A 74 3.84 -12.10 1.64
N GLU A 75 3.54 -13.27 2.21
CA GLU A 75 4.53 -14.31 2.55
C GLU A 75 5.26 -14.82 1.29
N ILE A 76 4.54 -15.01 0.18
CA ILE A 76 5.14 -15.39 -1.11
C ILE A 76 6.12 -14.32 -1.59
N GLY A 77 5.74 -13.04 -1.51
CA GLY A 77 6.61 -11.92 -1.87
C GLY A 77 7.93 -11.92 -1.08
N GLN A 78 7.87 -12.18 0.23
CA GLN A 78 9.08 -12.30 1.06
C GLN A 78 9.96 -13.48 0.65
N ILE A 79 9.37 -14.64 0.33
CA ILE A 79 10.13 -15.81 -0.13
C ILE A 79 10.85 -15.49 -1.44
N ILE A 80 10.20 -14.79 -2.37
CA ILE A 80 10.80 -14.39 -3.64
C ILE A 80 11.99 -13.45 -3.42
N SER A 81 11.87 -12.49 -2.50
CA SER A 81 12.92 -11.51 -2.16
C SER A 81 14.11 -12.09 -1.40
N ILE A 82 13.94 -13.17 -0.64
CA ILE A 82 15.06 -13.89 -0.03
C ILE A 82 15.82 -14.62 -1.15
N GLY A 83 17.13 -14.46 -1.22
CA GLY A 83 18.00 -15.05 -2.25
C GLY A 83 17.92 -16.59 -2.34
N SER A 84 18.64 -17.18 -3.28
CA SER A 84 18.57 -18.61 -3.63
C SER A 84 19.21 -19.55 -2.60
N ASP A 85 18.77 -19.50 -1.34
CA ASP A 85 19.24 -20.40 -0.29
C ASP A 85 18.43 -21.71 -0.25
N LYS A 86 19.04 -22.80 0.22
CA LYS A 86 18.34 -24.09 0.47
C LYS A 86 17.07 -23.91 1.31
N ILE A 87 17.06 -22.94 2.21
CA ILE A 87 15.92 -22.55 3.05
C ILE A 87 14.73 -22.07 2.20
N LYS A 88 14.99 -21.37 1.08
CA LYS A 88 13.96 -20.90 0.13
C LYS A 88 13.24 -22.08 -0.52
N GLN A 89 13.98 -23.12 -0.95
CA GLN A 89 13.37 -24.28 -1.62
C GLN A 89 12.47 -25.09 -0.68
N MET A 90 12.92 -25.34 0.55
CA MET A 90 12.10 -26.04 1.56
C MET A 90 10.81 -25.27 1.86
N ARG A 91 10.90 -23.94 2.05
CA ARG A 91 9.71 -23.09 2.25
C ARG A 91 8.81 -23.11 1.02
N LEU A 92 9.35 -22.99 -0.19
CA LEU A 92 8.56 -22.93 -1.43
C LEU A 92 7.67 -24.18 -1.61
N HIS A 93 8.18 -25.36 -1.29
CA HIS A 93 7.40 -26.60 -1.34
C HIS A 93 6.25 -26.62 -0.34
N MET A 94 6.44 -26.06 0.87
CA MET A 94 5.35 -25.92 1.87
C MET A 94 4.26 -24.95 1.40
N TYR A 95 4.62 -23.91 0.66
CA TYR A 95 3.70 -22.89 0.17
C TYR A 95 2.94 -23.29 -1.10
N ASN A 96 3.45 -24.25 -1.87
CA ASN A 96 2.82 -24.68 -3.13
C ASN A 96 1.34 -25.06 -2.95
N ARG A 97 0.99 -25.72 -1.85
CA ARG A 97 -0.40 -26.07 -1.52
C ARG A 97 -1.25 -24.84 -1.22
N LYS A 98 -0.76 -23.93 -0.36
CA LYS A 98 -1.47 -22.67 -0.04
C LYS A 98 -1.71 -21.81 -1.28
N VAL A 99 -0.71 -21.71 -2.17
CA VAL A 99 -0.82 -20.96 -3.43
C VAL A 99 -1.86 -21.60 -4.35
N TYR A 100 -1.83 -22.93 -4.48
CA TYR A 100 -2.84 -23.63 -5.27
C TYR A 100 -4.25 -23.44 -4.68
N ASP A 101 -4.40 -23.53 -3.36
CA ASP A 101 -5.71 -23.39 -2.72
C ASP A 101 -6.32 -22.00 -2.95
N LEU A 102 -5.51 -20.93 -2.88
CA LEU A 102 -5.95 -19.54 -3.04
C LEU A 102 -6.08 -19.09 -4.50
N TYR A 103 -5.10 -19.39 -5.34
CA TYR A 103 -5.01 -18.85 -6.71
C TYR A 103 -5.34 -19.88 -7.79
N LYS A 104 -5.53 -21.15 -7.43
CA LYS A 104 -5.64 -22.27 -8.37
C LYS A 104 -4.46 -22.33 -9.35
N MET A 105 -3.31 -21.79 -8.94
CA MET A 105 -2.12 -21.73 -9.77
C MET A 105 -1.43 -23.10 -9.79
N VAL A 106 -1.47 -23.75 -10.96
CA VAL A 106 -0.71 -24.97 -11.22
C VAL A 106 0.74 -24.60 -11.53
N ASN A 107 1.69 -25.45 -11.14
CA ASN A 107 3.11 -25.31 -11.44
C ASN A 107 3.80 -24.07 -10.84
N PHE A 108 3.32 -23.56 -9.69
CA PHE A 108 3.90 -22.40 -8.99
C PHE A 108 5.42 -22.53 -8.78
N ILE A 109 5.89 -23.70 -8.32
CA ILE A 109 7.32 -23.98 -8.12
C ILE A 109 8.13 -23.76 -9.41
N MET A 110 7.61 -24.24 -10.54
CA MET A 110 8.27 -24.12 -11.84
C MET A 110 8.32 -22.67 -12.32
N LYS A 111 7.26 -21.88 -12.08
CA LYS A 111 7.25 -20.44 -12.37
C LYS A 111 8.30 -19.68 -11.56
N VAL A 112 8.41 -19.97 -10.26
CA VAL A 112 9.43 -19.36 -9.39
C VAL A 112 10.84 -19.76 -9.82
N HIS A 113 11.03 -21.01 -10.24
CA HIS A 113 12.31 -21.46 -10.80
C HIS A 113 12.69 -20.69 -12.07
N TYR A 114 11.73 -20.49 -12.98
CA TYR A 114 11.92 -19.72 -14.20
C TYR A 114 12.28 -18.24 -13.89
N TRP A 115 11.60 -17.61 -12.94
CA TRP A 115 11.91 -16.25 -12.50
C TRP A 115 13.32 -16.12 -11.91
N ASN A 116 13.76 -17.06 -11.07
CA ASN A 116 15.12 -17.06 -10.52
C ASN A 116 16.19 -17.22 -11.63
N ILE A 117 15.90 -18.00 -12.67
CA ILE A 117 16.78 -18.15 -13.83
C ILE A 117 16.90 -16.80 -14.56
N ILE A 118 15.77 -16.16 -14.87
CA ILE A 118 15.76 -14.85 -15.54
C ILE A 118 16.53 -13.82 -14.73
N GLU A 119 16.31 -13.73 -13.41
CA GLU A 119 17.00 -12.76 -12.54
C GLU A 119 18.53 -12.94 -12.58
N LYS A 120 19.00 -14.19 -12.64
CA LYS A 120 20.44 -14.48 -12.81
C LYS A 120 20.95 -14.04 -14.18
N PHE A 121 20.17 -14.25 -15.25
CA PHE A 121 20.53 -13.81 -16.59
C PHE A 121 20.50 -12.28 -16.74
N THR A 122 19.55 -11.58 -16.13
CA THR A 122 19.47 -10.11 -16.19
C THR A 122 20.58 -9.44 -15.38
N LYS A 123 21.01 -10.03 -14.25
CA LYS A 123 22.22 -9.58 -13.52
C LYS A 123 23.50 -9.68 -14.34
N ILE A 124 23.59 -10.63 -15.28
CA ILE A 124 24.74 -10.77 -16.17
C ILE A 124 24.75 -9.70 -17.27
N ASN A 125 23.58 -9.23 -17.71
CA ASN A 125 23.44 -8.31 -18.84
C ASN A 125 23.18 -6.84 -18.46
N GLY A 126 23.09 -6.49 -17.18
CA GLY A 126 23.08 -5.11 -16.68
C GLY A 126 21.81 -4.28 -16.95
N GLU A 127 20.89 -4.72 -17.80
CA GLU A 127 19.64 -4.03 -18.11
C GLU A 127 18.41 -4.77 -17.56
N TYR A 128 17.74 -4.16 -16.58
CA TYR A 128 16.45 -4.64 -16.09
C TYR A 128 15.32 -4.03 -16.93
N ASN A 129 14.76 -4.81 -17.87
CA ASN A 129 13.55 -4.39 -18.56
C ASN A 129 12.30 -4.72 -17.72
N ILE A 130 11.87 -3.75 -16.90
CA ILE A 130 10.74 -3.86 -15.97
C ILE A 130 9.42 -4.21 -16.68
N SER A 131 9.29 -3.88 -17.98
CA SER A 131 8.07 -4.15 -18.76
C SER A 131 7.71 -5.64 -18.89
N TYR A 132 8.72 -6.52 -18.80
CA TYR A 132 8.51 -7.97 -18.83
C TYR A 132 7.80 -8.47 -17.56
N TYR A 133 8.17 -7.93 -16.40
CA TYR A 133 7.59 -8.32 -15.12
C TYR A 133 6.15 -7.81 -14.96
N LEU A 134 5.84 -6.65 -15.52
CA LEU A 134 4.50 -6.05 -15.45
C LEU A 134 3.43 -6.83 -16.23
N LYS A 135 3.80 -7.58 -17.27
CA LYS A 135 2.88 -8.46 -18.00
C LYS A 135 2.42 -9.68 -17.20
N ASP A 136 3.26 -10.18 -16.28
CA ASP A 136 2.94 -11.30 -15.40
C ASP A 136 2.20 -10.88 -14.12
N CYS A 137 2.13 -9.57 -13.83
CA CYS A 137 1.45 -9.01 -12.66
C CYS A 137 -0.09 -9.15 -12.69
N GLU A 138 -0.71 -9.62 -13.78
CA GLU A 138 -2.15 -9.93 -13.80
C GLU A 138 -2.53 -11.02 -12.76
N LEU A 139 -1.60 -11.89 -12.37
CA LEU A 139 -1.83 -12.98 -11.41
C LEU A 139 -1.60 -12.57 -9.94
N PHE A 140 -0.79 -11.55 -9.71
CA PHE A 140 -0.57 -10.95 -8.41
C PHE A 140 -0.95 -9.50 -8.54
N PRO A 141 -2.24 -9.13 -8.41
CA PRO A 141 -2.60 -7.74 -8.35
C PRO A 141 -1.78 -7.12 -7.22
N SER A 142 -0.77 -6.34 -7.60
CA SER A 142 -0.16 -5.40 -6.68
C SER A 142 -1.32 -4.63 -6.09
N ILE A 143 -1.32 -4.50 -4.76
CA ILE A 143 -2.36 -3.79 -4.02
C ILE A 143 -2.40 -2.37 -4.57
N THR A 144 -3.29 -2.14 -5.53
CA THR A 144 -3.82 -0.85 -5.96
C THR A 144 -5.13 -0.64 -5.24
#